data_AF-A0A969NI57-F1
#
_entry.id   AF-A0A969NI57-F1
#
_cell.length_a   1.000
_cell.length_b   1.000
_cell.length_c   1.000
_cell.angle_alpha   90.00
_cell.angle_beta   90.00
_cell.angle_gamma   90.00
#
_symmetry.space_group_name_H-M   'P 1'
#
loop_
_entity.id
_entity.type
_entity.pdbx_description
1 polymer ?
#
loop_
_entity_poly.entity_id
_entity_poly.type
_entity_poly.pdbx_seq_one_letter_code
_entity_poly.pdbx_strand_id
1 'polypeptide(L)'
;MKVLKFGGTSVANSDNIRKAIDIVINKQEQVVIVVSALGGVTNTITQCAELASKRNPEYQILIAEIESKHIEAARDLITNGKLREVNNIVKELIKELNDICHGVYLLQEISPKTKGLTYWALGKECRL
;
A
#
# COMPACT_ATOMS: atom_id res chain seq x y z
N MET A 1 1.38 24.63 13.54
CA MET A 1 1.25 23.20 13.17
C MET A 1 0.45 23.13 11.89
N LYS A 2 1.04 22.58 10.82
CA LYS A 2 0.36 22.41 9.52
C LYS A 2 0.19 20.93 9.18
N VAL A 3 -0.90 20.61 8.48
CA VAL A 3 -1.14 19.28 7.94
C VAL A 3 -0.95 19.34 6.42
N LEU A 4 -0.06 18.51 5.87
CA LEU A 4 0.16 18.36 4.44
C LEU A 4 -0.37 17.00 3.99
N LYS A 5 -1.30 17.01 3.03
CA LYS A 5 -1.84 15.80 2.42
C LYS A 5 -1.24 15.58 1.03
N PHE A 6 -0.67 14.42 0.80
CA PHE A 6 -0.23 13.96 -0.53
C PHE A 6 -1.19 12.88 -1.04
N GLY A 7 -1.78 13.09 -2.21
CA GLY A 7 -2.66 12.12 -2.85
C GLY A 7 -1.89 11.00 -3.55
N GLY A 8 -2.59 9.96 -4.02
CA GLY A 8 -1.97 8.78 -4.64
C GLY A 8 -1.14 9.07 -5.89
N THR A 9 -1.46 10.13 -6.66
CA THR A 9 -0.64 10.59 -7.79
C THR A 9 0.67 11.24 -7.34
N SER A 10 0.62 11.99 -6.24
CA SER A 10 1.77 12.64 -5.61
C SER A 10 2.73 11.65 -4.94
N VAL A 11 2.30 10.41 -4.71
CA VAL A 11 3.14 9.32 -4.17
C VAL A 11 3.19 8.11 -5.12
N ALA A 12 2.92 8.31 -6.41
CA ALA A 12 2.80 7.20 -7.37
C ALA A 12 4.09 6.43 -7.61
N ASN A 13 5.24 7.06 -7.44
CA ASN A 13 6.57 6.51 -7.68
C ASN A 13 7.62 7.20 -6.81
N SER A 14 8.83 6.65 -6.80
CA SER A 14 9.97 7.14 -6.01
C SER A 14 10.30 8.61 -6.31
N ASP A 15 10.26 9.03 -7.57
CA ASP A 15 10.51 10.44 -7.96
C ASP A 15 9.49 11.42 -7.37
N ASN A 16 8.20 11.08 -7.41
CA ASN A 16 7.15 11.90 -6.84
C ASN A 16 7.23 11.94 -5.31
N ILE A 17 7.62 10.82 -4.68
CA ILE A 17 7.87 10.76 -3.24
C ILE A 17 9.07 11.64 -2.87
N ARG A 18 10.17 11.66 -3.65
CA ARG A 18 11.28 12.59 -3.41
C ARG A 18 10.84 14.05 -3.47
N LYS A 19 10.04 14.43 -4.47
CA LYS A 19 9.47 15.80 -4.55
C LYS A 19 8.61 16.13 -3.33
N ALA A 20 7.82 15.18 -2.84
CA ALA A 20 7.02 15.36 -1.62
C ALA A 20 7.92 15.56 -0.38
N ILE A 21 8.99 14.77 -0.26
CA ILE A 21 10.00 14.90 0.80
C ILE A 21 10.66 16.29 0.74
N ASP A 22 11.06 16.77 -0.43
CA ASP A 22 11.68 18.09 -0.60
C ASP A 22 10.73 19.22 -0.16
N ILE A 23 9.44 19.11 -0.44
CA ILE A 23 8.42 20.09 0.01
C ILE A 23 8.36 20.15 1.54
N VAL A 24 8.50 18.99 2.20
CA VAL A 24 8.40 18.88 3.66
C VAL A 24 9.67 19.37 4.34
N ILE A 25 10.86 18.96 3.88
CA ILE A 25 12.15 19.32 4.49
C ILE A 25 12.37 20.84 4.50
N ASN A 26 11.84 21.55 3.51
CA ASN A 26 11.94 23.00 3.41
C ASN A 26 10.95 23.77 4.32
N LYS A 27 10.18 23.10 5.19
CA LYS A 27 9.29 23.75 6.15
C LYS A 27 9.98 23.93 7.51
N GLN A 28 9.92 25.16 8.03
CA GLN A 28 10.50 25.53 9.34
C GLN A 28 9.55 25.29 10.53
N GLU A 29 8.31 24.87 10.28
CA GLU A 29 7.29 24.64 11.30
C GLU A 29 6.98 23.14 11.47
N GLN A 30 6.39 22.74 12.60
CA GLN A 30 5.95 21.36 12.81
C GLN A 30 4.86 20.98 11.80
N VAL A 31 5.11 19.93 11.01
CA VAL A 31 4.24 19.42 9.96
C VAL A 31 3.78 17.99 10.27
N VAL A 32 2.48 17.73 10.08
CA VAL A 32 1.90 16.38 10.03
C VAL A 32 1.69 16.00 8.57
N ILE A 33 2.17 14.83 8.17
CA ILE A 33 2.06 14.34 6.78
C ILE A 33 0.98 13.27 6.73
N VAL A 34 0.07 13.40 5.77
CA VAL A 34 -0.94 12.38 5.45
C VAL A 34 -0.72 11.95 4.01
N VAL A 35 -0.35 10.69 3.80
CA VAL A 35 -0.21 10.10 2.45
C VAL A 35 -1.42 9.22 2.14
N SER A 36 -1.70 9.05 0.85
CA SER A 36 -2.63 8.01 0.35
C SER A 36 -1.82 6.78 -0.08
N ALA A 37 -2.50 5.65 -0.35
CA ALA A 37 -1.86 4.48 -0.94
C ALA A 37 -1.08 4.83 -2.23
N LEU A 38 -0.05 4.03 -2.53
CA LEU A 38 0.75 4.18 -3.74
C LEU A 38 -0.15 4.17 -4.99
N GLY A 39 0.25 4.91 -6.02
CA GLY A 39 -0.56 5.10 -7.24
C GLY A 39 -1.15 3.80 -7.80
N GLY A 40 -2.47 3.69 -7.78
CA GLY A 40 -3.21 2.55 -8.32
C GLY A 40 -3.35 1.33 -7.39
N VAL A 41 -2.65 1.27 -6.26
CA VAL A 41 -2.67 0.13 -5.33
C VAL A 41 -4.08 -0.13 -4.77
N THR A 42 -4.83 0.92 -4.42
CA THR A 42 -6.23 0.80 -3.96
C THR A 42 -7.12 0.04 -4.94
N ASN A 43 -6.96 0.33 -6.23
CA ASN A 43 -7.76 -0.32 -7.28
C ASN A 43 -7.31 -1.78 -7.44
N THR A 44 -6.00 -2.03 -7.42
CA THR A 44 -5.44 -3.39 -7.51
C THR A 44 -5.91 -4.26 -6.34
N ILE A 45 -5.91 -3.76 -5.10
CA ILE A 45 -6.40 -4.51 -3.92
C ILE A 45 -7.90 -4.82 -4.03
N THR A 46 -8.69 -3.87 -4.53
CA THR A 46 -10.12 -4.11 -4.77
C THR A 46 -10.31 -5.21 -5.82
N GLN A 47 -9.54 -5.17 -6.91
CA GLN A 47 -9.55 -6.21 -7.94
C GLN A 47 -9.10 -7.57 -7.40
N CYS A 48 -8.09 -7.63 -6.53
CA CYS A 48 -7.68 -8.87 -5.86
C CYS A 48 -8.86 -9.52 -5.13
N ALA A 49 -9.60 -8.73 -4.34
CA ALA A 49 -10.74 -9.22 -3.59
C ALA A 49 -11.84 -9.74 -4.53
N GLU A 50 -12.15 -9.00 -5.60
CA GLU A 50 -13.15 -9.41 -6.60
C GLU A 50 -12.75 -10.70 -7.32
N LEU A 51 -11.49 -10.83 -7.76
CA LEU A 51 -10.98 -12.04 -8.40
C LEU A 51 -11.00 -13.23 -7.44
N ALA A 52 -10.58 -13.03 -6.19
CA ALA A 52 -10.64 -14.05 -5.15
C ALA A 52 -12.09 -14.54 -4.95
N SER A 53 -13.06 -13.63 -4.90
CA SER A 53 -14.48 -13.99 -4.71
C SER A 53 -15.04 -14.88 -5.83
N LYS A 54 -14.48 -14.74 -7.04
CA LYS A 54 -14.82 -15.54 -8.22
C LYS A 54 -13.99 -16.81 -8.36
N ARG A 55 -13.18 -17.17 -7.36
CA ARG A 55 -12.18 -18.26 -7.41
C ARG A 55 -11.19 -18.14 -8.57
N ASN A 56 -10.93 -16.93 -9.04
CA ASN A 56 -9.91 -16.72 -10.04
C ASN A 56 -8.53 -16.61 -9.35
N PRO A 57 -7.58 -17.54 -9.57
CA PRO A 57 -6.26 -17.52 -8.93
C PRO A 57 -5.38 -16.34 -9.37
N GLU A 58 -5.76 -15.60 -10.42
CA GLU A 58 -5.05 -14.40 -10.88
C GLU A 58 -4.94 -13.30 -9.81
N TYR A 59 -5.75 -13.34 -8.74
CA TYR A 59 -5.58 -12.42 -7.62
C TYR A 59 -4.17 -12.48 -7.01
N GLN A 60 -3.50 -13.64 -7.08
CA GLN A 60 -2.13 -13.81 -6.57
C GLN A 60 -1.10 -13.04 -7.41
N ILE A 61 -1.34 -12.91 -8.72
CA ILE A 61 -0.49 -12.12 -9.62
C ILE A 61 -0.58 -10.65 -9.22
N LEU A 62 -1.79 -10.15 -9.00
CA LEU A 62 -2.01 -8.77 -8.54
C LEU A 62 -1.38 -8.49 -7.17
N ILE A 63 -1.41 -9.44 -6.24
CA ILE A 63 -0.71 -9.32 -4.95
C ILE A 63 0.81 -9.20 -5.15
N ALA A 64 1.39 -10.03 -6.03
CA ALA A 64 2.81 -9.96 -6.35
C ALA A 64 3.21 -8.63 -7.01
N GLU A 65 2.33 -8.06 -7.86
CA GLU A 65 2.52 -6.72 -8.43
C GLU A 65 2.55 -5.62 -7.36
N ILE A 66 1.64 -5.70 -6.37
CA ILE A 66 1.61 -4.76 -5.24
C ILE A 66 2.91 -4.87 -4.42
N GLU A 67 3.36 -6.09 -4.12
CA GLU A 67 4.63 -6.32 -3.41
C GLU A 67 5.81 -5.73 -4.18
N SER A 68 5.91 -6.02 -5.47
CA SER A 68 7.01 -5.54 -6.32
C SER A 68 7.07 -4.01 -6.35
N LYS A 69 5.92 -3.33 -6.51
CA LYS A 69 5.86 -1.87 -6.51
C LYS A 69 6.36 -1.26 -5.19
N HIS A 70 6.00 -1.86 -4.05
CA HIS A 70 6.43 -1.38 -2.75
C HIS A 70 7.92 -1.62 -2.51
N ILE A 71 8.44 -2.80 -2.89
CA ILE A 71 9.87 -3.11 -2.75
C ILE A 71 10.72 -2.20 -3.65
N GLU A 72 10.27 -1.93 -4.87
CA GLU A 72 10.95 -1.02 -5.80
C GLU A 72 10.98 0.42 -5.24
N ALA A 73 9.84 0.94 -4.80
CA ALA A 73 9.76 2.25 -4.17
C ALA A 73 10.66 2.35 -2.92
N ALA A 74 10.66 1.32 -2.07
CA ALA A 74 11.51 1.27 -0.88
C ALA A 74 13.00 1.26 -1.24
N ARG A 75 13.39 0.47 -2.25
CA ARG A 75 14.78 0.39 -2.72
C ARG A 75 15.28 1.73 -3.23
N ASP A 76 14.46 2.46 -3.98
CA ASP A 76 14.85 3.76 -4.53
C ASP A 76 14.98 4.83 -3.44
N LEU A 77 14.11 4.78 -2.43
CA LEU A 77 13.99 5.84 -1.42
C LEU A 77 14.90 5.63 -0.20
N ILE A 78 15.26 4.39 0.14
CA ILE A 78 15.93 4.07 1.41
C ILE A 78 17.37 3.65 1.17
N THR A 79 18.31 4.51 1.54
CA THR A 79 19.76 4.30 1.39
C THR A 79 20.50 3.90 2.67
N ASN A 80 19.87 4.02 3.86
CA ASN A 80 20.57 3.97 5.16
C ASN A 80 20.40 2.65 5.95
N GLY A 81 20.44 1.50 5.29
CA GLY A 81 20.40 0.18 5.97
C GLY A 81 19.05 -0.24 6.58
N LYS A 82 18.08 0.68 6.68
CA LYS A 82 16.69 0.40 7.08
C LYS A 82 15.86 -0.32 6.01
N LEU A 83 16.40 -0.50 4.81
CA LEU A 83 15.69 -1.16 3.70
C LEU A 83 15.22 -2.57 4.09
N ARG A 84 16.01 -3.29 4.89
CA ARG A 84 15.63 -4.63 5.37
C ARG A 84 14.41 -4.58 6.30
N GLU A 85 14.34 -3.60 7.18
CA GLU A 85 13.23 -3.40 8.11
C GLU A 85 11.94 -3.07 7.34
N VAL A 86 12.01 -2.11 6.40
CA VAL A 86 10.87 -1.74 5.57
C VAL A 86 10.40 -2.90 4.69
N ASN A 87 11.32 -3.65 4.07
CA ASN A 87 10.95 -4.82 3.29
C ASN A 87 10.27 -5.91 4.14
N ASN A 88 10.65 -6.07 5.40
CA ASN A 88 9.97 -7.01 6.30
C ASN A 88 8.53 -6.55 6.60
N ILE A 89 8.34 -5.26 6.89
CA ILE A 89 7.00 -4.68 7.11
C ILE A 89 6.12 -4.85 5.88
N VAL A 90 6.65 -4.55 4.68
CA VAL A 90 5.93 -4.75 3.41
C VAL A 90 5.50 -6.22 3.26
N LYS A 91 6.41 -7.17 3.52
CA LYS A 91 6.11 -8.61 3.43
C LYS A 91 5.03 -9.05 4.43
N GLU A 92 5.05 -8.53 5.65
CA GLU A 92 4.02 -8.80 6.65
C GLU A 92 2.64 -8.30 6.20
N LEU A 93 2.57 -7.07 5.68
CA LEU A 93 1.33 -6.50 5.14
C LEU A 93 0.82 -7.25 3.90
N ILE A 94 1.71 -7.65 2.99
CA ILE A 94 1.36 -8.46 1.82
C ILE A 94 0.84 -9.84 2.25
N LYS A 95 1.45 -10.44 3.27
CA LYS A 95 0.96 -11.70 3.83
C LYS A 95 -0.45 -11.55 4.43
N GLU A 96 -0.69 -10.50 5.22
CA GLU A 96 -2.04 -10.21 5.74
C GLU A 96 -3.06 -10.05 4.61
N LEU A 97 -2.72 -9.29 3.55
CA LEU A 97 -3.58 -9.13 2.38
C LEU A 97 -3.87 -10.46 1.69
N ASN A 98 -2.84 -11.29 1.50
CA ASN A 98 -3.00 -12.60 0.88
C ASN A 98 -3.86 -13.54 1.71
N ASP A 99 -3.70 -13.55 3.04
CA ASP A 99 -4.51 -14.37 3.94
C ASP A 99 -6.00 -13.96 3.88
N ILE A 100 -6.29 -12.66 3.80
CA ILE A 100 -7.65 -12.14 3.61
C ILE A 100 -8.23 -12.59 2.26
N CYS A 101 -7.48 -12.37 1.17
CA CYS A 101 -7.92 -12.77 -0.17
C CYS A 101 -8.10 -14.29 -0.28
N HIS A 102 -7.24 -15.08 0.37
CA HIS A 102 -7.38 -16.53 0.40
C HIS A 102 -8.66 -16.95 1.16
N GLY A 103 -8.97 -16.30 2.28
CA GLY A 103 -10.25 -16.49 2.97
C GLY A 103 -11.46 -16.21 2.06
N VAL A 104 -11.43 -15.12 1.29
CA VAL A 104 -12.45 -14.80 0.29
C VAL A 104 -12.54 -15.88 -0.80
N TYR A 105 -11.39 -16.37 -1.29
CA TYR A 105 -11.33 -17.43 -2.29
C TYR A 105 -12.00 -18.73 -1.84
N LEU A 106 -11.77 -19.11 -0.57
CA LEU A 106 -12.38 -20.30 0.00
C LEU A 106 -13.89 -20.16 0.17
N LEU A 107 -14.34 -19.02 0.72
CA LEU A 107 -15.73 -18.75 1.07
C LEU A 107 -16.61 -18.37 -0.14
N GLN A 108 -16.02 -17.87 -1.24
CA GLN A 108 -16.73 -17.42 -2.44
C GLN A 108 -17.73 -16.27 -2.20
N GLU A 109 -17.55 -15.54 -1.11
CA GLU A 109 -18.37 -14.38 -0.78
C GLU A 109 -17.51 -13.22 -0.30
N ILE A 110 -17.94 -12.00 -0.62
CA ILE A 110 -17.43 -10.77 -0.03
C ILE A 110 -18.53 -10.24 0.88
N SER A 111 -18.41 -10.50 2.17
CA SER A 111 -19.25 -9.82 3.15
C SER A 111 -18.91 -8.32 3.22
N PRO A 112 -19.83 -7.45 3.66
CA PRO A 112 -19.50 -6.04 3.93
C PRO A 112 -18.31 -5.87 4.89
N LYS A 113 -18.14 -6.81 5.82
CA LYS A 113 -17.00 -6.86 6.76
C LYS A 113 -15.70 -7.18 6.03
N THR A 114 -15.72 -8.13 5.10
CA THR A 114 -14.54 -8.49 4.31
C THR A 114 -14.15 -7.38 3.33
N LYS A 115 -15.14 -6.70 2.73
CA LYS A 115 -14.92 -5.49 1.95
C LYS A 115 -14.34 -4.35 2.80
N GLY A 116 -14.80 -4.23 4.04
CA GLY A 116 -14.20 -3.30 5.01
C GLY A 116 -12.76 -3.64 5.36
N LEU A 117 -12.41 -4.93 5.46
CA LEU A 117 -11.05 -5.39 5.75
C LEU A 117 -10.09 -5.13 4.58
N THR A 118 -10.55 -5.26 3.33
CA THR A 118 -9.73 -4.88 2.17
C THR A 118 -9.47 -3.38 2.15
N TYR A 119 -10.46 -2.54 2.50
CA TYR A 119 -10.23 -1.11 2.69
C TYR A 119 -9.37 -0.78 3.93
N TRP A 120 -9.44 -1.58 4.99
CA TRP A 120 -8.63 -1.41 6.19
C TRP A 120 -7.16 -1.76 5.96
N ALA A 121 -6.88 -2.81 5.17
CA ALA A 121 -5.52 -3.15 4.73
C ALA A 121 -4.87 -1.98 3.98
N LEU A 122 -5.64 -1.23 3.17
CA LEU A 122 -5.17 0.01 2.53
C LEU A 122 -4.82 1.13 3.52
N GLY A 123 -5.56 1.22 4.62
CA GLY A 123 -5.33 2.24 5.64
C GLY A 123 -4.05 2.04 6.44
N LYS A 124 -3.56 0.79 6.54
CA LYS A 124 -2.29 0.47 7.22
C LYS A 124 -1.07 0.92 6.42
N GLU A 125 -1.11 0.94 5.09
CA GLU A 125 -0.02 1.47 4.24
C GLU A 125 0.32 2.94 4.58
N CYS A 126 -0.65 3.71 5.08
CA CYS A 126 -0.48 5.14 5.39
C CYS A 126 -0.11 5.42 6.86
N ARG A 127 0.10 4.38 7.68
CA ARG A 127 0.41 4.50 9.13
C ARG A 127 1.89 4.28 9.49
N LEU A 128 2.75 4.09 8.49
CA LEU A 128 4.21 4.12 8.61
C LEU A 128 4.73 5.55 8.52
#